data_AF-A0A661DGF4-F1
#
_entry.id   AF-A0A661DGF4-F1
#
_cell.length_a   1.000
_cell.length_b   1.000
_cell.length_c   1.000
_cell.angle_alpha   90.00
_cell.angle_beta   90.00
_cell.angle_gamma   90.00
#
_symmetry.space_group_name_H-M   'P 1'
#
loop_
_entity.id
_entity.type
_entity.pdbx_description
1 polymer ?
#
loop_
_entity_poly.entity_id
_entity_poly.type
_entity_poly.pdbx_seq_one_letter_code
_entity_poly.pdbx_strand_id
1 'polypeptide(L)' 'MQAFSTEQGIVIPLDRPNVDTDAIIPKQFLKSIQRSGFGPNLFDEWRYLDLGEPGKSCADRPLN' A
#
# COMPACT_ATOMS: atom_id res chain seq x y z
N MET A 1 6.32 18.76 -6.17
CA MET A 1 5.15 18.97 -5.28
C MET A 1 4.00 19.45 -6.14
N GLN A 2 2.79 18.94 -5.90
CA GLN A 2 1.57 19.51 -6.46
C GLN A 2 1.03 20.54 -5.46
N ALA A 3 0.53 21.67 -5.97
CA ALA A 3 -0.13 22.67 -5.13
C ALA A 3 -1.43 22.07 -4.59
N PHE A 4 -1.63 22.14 -3.29
CA PHE A 4 -2.86 21.68 -2.65
C PHE A 4 -3.90 22.81 -2.65
N SER A 5 -5.12 22.52 -3.12
CA SER A 5 -6.21 23.49 -3.17
C SER A 5 -7.50 22.89 -2.60
N THR A 6 -8.41 22.43 -3.47
CA THR A 6 -9.62 21.73 -3.08
C THR A 6 -9.65 20.39 -3.79
N GLU A 7 -9.68 19.31 -3.02
CA GLU A 7 -9.76 17.95 -3.54
C GLU A 7 -11.17 17.39 -3.28
N GLN A 8 -11.80 16.86 -4.31
CA GLN A 8 -13.06 16.11 -4.22
C GLN A 8 -12.78 14.68 -4.68
N GLY A 9 -13.16 13.69 -3.86
CA GLY A 9 -12.86 12.30 -4.16
C GLY A 9 -13.65 11.32 -3.30
N ILE A 10 -13.49 10.04 -3.60
CA ILE A 10 -14.08 8.95 -2.85
C ILE A 10 -13.32 8.81 -1.53
N VAL A 11 -14.07 8.73 -0.42
CA VAL A 11 -13.51 8.52 0.92
C VAL A 11 -13.65 7.06 1.31
N ILE A 12 -12.65 6.51 2.00
CA ILE A 12 -12.69 5.15 2.55
C ILE A 12 -12.55 5.25 4.07
N PRO A 13 -13.53 4.77 4.86
CA PRO A 13 -13.38 4.65 6.30
C PRO A 13 -12.42 3.51 6.64
N LEU A 14 -11.44 3.78 7.50
CA LEU A 14 -10.49 2.78 8.01
C LEU A 14 -10.66 2.66 9.53
N ASP A 15 -11.48 1.71 9.97
CA ASP A 15 -11.78 1.47 11.38
C ASP A 15 -10.69 0.63 12.06
N ARG A 16 -9.49 1.19 12.17
CA ARG A 16 -8.34 0.57 12.83
C ARG A 16 -7.55 1.62 13.62
N PRO A 17 -7.45 1.51 14.95
CA PRO A 17 -6.56 2.37 15.73
C PRO A 17 -5.10 1.97 15.51
N ASN A 18 -4.18 2.90 15.77
CA ASN A 18 -2.73 2.66 15.78
C ASN A 18 -2.16 2.09 14.47
N VAL A 19 -2.60 2.62 13.32
CA VAL A 19 -2.00 2.29 12.02
C VAL A 19 -0.55 2.76 12.00
N ASP A 20 0.40 1.82 11.98
CA ASP A 20 1.83 2.09 11.99
C ASP A 20 2.45 2.05 10.57
N THR A 21 3.77 2.23 10.50
CA THR A 21 4.48 2.29 9.22
C THR A 21 4.53 0.96 8.49
N ASP A 22 4.64 -0.17 9.21
CA ASP A 22 4.66 -1.50 8.58
C ASP A 22 3.25 -1.88 8.09
N ALA A 23 2.20 -1.45 8.79
CA ALA A 23 0.82 -1.58 8.34
C ALA A 23 0.56 -0.80 7.03
N ILE A 24 1.08 0.42 6.91
CA ILE A 24 0.96 1.21 5.68
C ILE A 24 1.75 0.56 4.55
N ILE A 25 3.01 0.20 4.81
CA ILE A 25 3.89 -0.44 3.85
C ILE A 25 4.95 -1.31 4.55
N PRO A 26 4.90 -2.63 4.36
CA PRO A 26 5.89 -3.51 4.98
C PRO A 26 7.33 -3.26 4.51
N LYS A 27 8.28 -3.32 5.45
CA LYS A 27 9.72 -3.04 5.20
C LYS A 27 10.37 -3.84 4.05
N GLN A 28 9.87 -5.03 3.69
CA GLN A 28 10.44 -5.82 2.60
C GLN A 28 10.39 -5.07 1.26
N PHE A 29 9.36 -4.26 1.04
CA PHE A 29 9.20 -3.51 -0.20
C PHE A 29 10.14 -2.29 -0.28
N LEU A 30 10.59 -1.76 0.87
CA LEU A 30 11.49 -0.61 0.96
C LEU A 30 12.93 -0.92 0.52
N LYS A 31 13.24 -2.19 0.20
CA LYS A 31 14.51 -2.59 -0.40
C LYS A 31 14.57 -2.31 -1.91
N SER A 32 13.44 -1.95 -2.52
CA SER A 32 13.39 -1.68 -3.95
C SER A 32 14.13 -0.38 -4.32
N ILE A 33 14.96 -0.44 -5.35
CA ILE A 33 15.60 0.73 -5.98
C ILE A 33 14.84 1.21 -7.23
N GLN A 34 13.73 0.55 -7.57
CA GLN A 34 12.95 0.86 -8.76
C GLN A 34 12.12 2.13 -8.56
N ARG A 35 11.90 2.88 -9.65
CA ARG A 35 11.12 4.13 -9.65
C ARG A 35 9.65 3.93 -10.02
N SER A 36 9.12 2.71 -9.88
CA SER A 36 7.77 2.29 -10.27
C SER A 36 6.67 2.62 -9.24
N GLY A 37 7.03 3.25 -8.12
CA GLY A 37 6.08 3.61 -7.05
C GLY A 37 5.66 2.40 -6.18
N PHE A 38 5.12 2.69 -4.99
CA PHE A 38 4.80 1.67 -3.99
C PHE A 38 3.29 1.39 -3.83
N GLY A 39 2.44 2.07 -4.62
CA GLY A 39 0.98 1.99 -4.50
C GLY A 39 0.38 0.57 -4.46
N PRO A 40 0.86 -0.40 -5.26
CA PRO A 40 0.35 -1.78 -5.21
C PRO A 40 0.53 -2.48 -3.86
N ASN A 41 1.54 -2.09 -3.08
CA ASN A 41 1.92 -2.71 -1.80
C ASN A 41 1.32 -1.96 -0.60
N LEU A 42 0.48 -0.94 -0.83
CA LEU A 42 -0.20 -0.19 0.22
C LEU A 42 -1.14 -1.12 1.00
N PHE A 43 -0.99 -1.15 2.32
CA PHE A 43 -1.73 -2.03 3.23
C PHE A 43 -1.63 -3.52 2.87
N ASP A 44 -0.45 -3.99 2.42
CA ASP A 44 -0.26 -5.35 1.90
C ASP A 44 -0.84 -6.45 2.80
N GLU A 45 -0.51 -6.40 4.10
CA GLU A 45 -0.92 -7.40 5.09
C GLU A 45 -2.44 -7.40 5.36
N TRP A 46 -3.14 -6.31 5.02
CA TRP A 46 -4.59 -6.21 5.19
C TRP A 46 -5.35 -6.44 3.89
N ARG A 47 -4.70 -6.16 2.76
CA ARG A 47 -5.29 -6.16 1.41
C ARG A 47 -5.22 -7.54 0.77
N TYR A 48 -4.14 -8.27 0.97
CA TYR A 48 -3.91 -9.57 0.31
C TYR A 48 -3.90 -10.71 1.34
N LEU A 49 -4.32 -11.89 0.91
CA LEU A 49 -4.40 -13.10 1.76
C LEU A 49 -3.10 -13.92 1.76
N ASP A 50 -2.18 -13.63 0.84
CA ASP A 50 -0.88 -14.29 0.70
C ASP A 50 0.28 -13.35 1.10
N LEU A 51 1.48 -13.90 1.23
CA LEU A 51 2.67 -13.13 1.56
C LEU A 51 3.23 -12.41 0.34
N GLY A 52 3.37 -11.09 0.43
CA GLY A 52 3.95 -10.28 -0.62
C GLY A 52 5.47 -10.38 -0.67
N GLU A 53 6.02 -10.60 -1.87
CA GLU A 53 7.46 -10.65 -2.10
C GLU A 53 7.96 -9.46 -2.95
N PRO A 54 9.14 -8.90 -2.64
CA PRO A 54 9.72 -7.83 -3.45
C PRO A 54 9.92 -8.25 -4.91
N GLY A 55 9.43 -7.42 -5.84
CA GLY A 55 9.59 -7.64 -7.28
C GLY A 55 8.57 -8.58 -7.92
N LYS A 56 7.64 -9.18 -7.14
CA LYS A 56 6.50 -9.91 -7.69
C LYS A 56 5.32 -8.98 -7.96
N SER A 57 4.53 -9.33 -8.98
CA SER A 57 3.30 -8.61 -9.30
C SER A 57 2.24 -8.83 -8.23
N CYS A 58 1.48 -7.79 -7.90
CA CYS A 58 0.31 -7.89 -7.02
C CYS A 58 -1.01 -8.15 -7.77
N ALA A 59 -1.00 -8.19 -9.11
CA ALA A 59 -2.23 -8.23 -9.92
C ALA A 59 -3.08 -9.49 -9.67
N ASP A 60 -2.44 -10.62 -9.46
CA ASP A 60 -3.10 -11.93 -9.33
C ASP A 60 -3.15 -12.43 -7.88
N ARG A 61 -2.80 -11.56 -6.92
CA ARG A 61 -2.78 -11.93 -5.50
C ARG A 61 -4.21 -12.01 -4.95
N PRO A 62 -4.54 -13.05 -4.17
CA PRO A 62 -5.84 -13.19 -3.55
C PRO A 62 -6.10 -12.02 -2.59
N LEU A 63 -7.27 -11.39 -2.71
CA LEU A 63 -7.69 -10.26 -1.88
C LEU A 63 -8.48 -10.74 -0.66
N ASN A 64 -8.37 -9.98 0.43
CA ASN A 64 -9.16 -10.16 1.65
C ASN A 64 -10.59 -9.62 1.49
#